data_AF-A0A5R9NZ32-F1
#
_entry.id   AF-A0A5R9NZ32-F1
#
_cell.length_a   1.000
_cell.length_b   1.000
_cell.length_c   1.000
_cell.angle_alpha   90.00
_cell.angle_beta   90.00
_cell.angle_gamma   90.00
#
_symmetry.space_group_name_H-M   'P 1'
#
loop_
_entity.id
_entity.type
_entity.pdbx_description
1 polymer ?
#
loop_
_entity_poly.entity_id
_entity_poly.type
_entity_poly.pdbx_seq_one_letter_code
_entity_poly.pdbx_strand_id
1 'polypeptide(L)'
;MHASPTLKEKIDAIASCIIERLIKFHIRECASKPITYEFKEHFDRRDAELLFEQAIDPLIPAAHDVINTLAPIPDVRLDGRALKNNGIRHLTIKWWNVDAITFEGEMEVSALRKMVADARLTRIDSIQQLGLTYLDLITEIEGVRIPAYGPICLQNSEGEATDSRYSGRPFVSLGFQWPKDQAARPMKFLAQFREDQLPKEVRETYGLGTSLISIFTSVQTQDDEEFDAETPSRDFAVFRFPLSGEGHLAEQTAEGQTPAMAIVGWKAVQDTPSWPDLLSGELSLSAAAQDALHAVNDGVLGCVNARRIGIAVDEADQAFVARNVDYFWGVGNLPPTAAFRGASLETFAENKLCGWPLWSRERLWMTSDGKRMHPLLHIAVGDGDFANLGLNAIRTAHLFIDPKNPDIMKITPWTLSAL
;
A
#
# COMPACT_ATOMS: atom_id res chain seq x y z
N MET A 1 -27.18 -19.75 -24.26
CA MET A 1 -27.36 -20.58 -23.06
C MET A 1 -26.09 -21.40 -22.89
N HIS A 2 -25.25 -21.06 -21.92
CA HIS A 2 -24.11 -21.91 -21.55
C HIS A 2 -24.66 -23.08 -20.71
N ALA A 3 -24.19 -24.31 -20.97
CA ALA A 3 -24.59 -25.48 -20.19
C ALA A 3 -24.11 -25.30 -18.74
N SER A 4 -24.92 -25.71 -17.76
CA SER A 4 -24.53 -25.66 -16.35
C SER A 4 -23.29 -26.54 -16.10
N PRO A 5 -22.27 -26.06 -15.38
CA PRO A 5 -21.07 -26.82 -15.12
C PRO A 5 -21.37 -28.11 -14.33
N THR A 6 -20.67 -29.18 -14.70
CA THR A 6 -20.69 -30.48 -14.02
C THR A 6 -20.12 -30.36 -12.61
N LEU A 7 -20.46 -31.31 -11.72
CA LEU A 7 -19.92 -31.33 -10.35
C LEU A 7 -18.38 -31.38 -10.32
N LYS A 8 -17.77 -32.05 -11.31
CA LYS A 8 -16.32 -32.10 -11.47
C LYS A 8 -15.74 -30.71 -11.76
N GLU A 9 -16.30 -30.00 -12.75
CA GLU A 9 -15.85 -28.65 -13.12
C GLU A 9 -15.98 -27.66 -11.95
N LYS A 10 -17.03 -27.80 -11.14
CA LYS A 10 -17.20 -27.01 -9.90
C LYS A 10 -16.11 -27.28 -8.87
N ILE A 11 -15.81 -28.56 -8.62
CA ILE A 11 -14.74 -28.96 -7.69
C ILE A 11 -13.38 -28.48 -8.20
N ASP A 12 -13.13 -28.58 -9.51
CA ASP A 12 -11.87 -28.13 -10.12
C ASP A 12 -11.73 -26.60 -10.02
N ALA A 13 -12.81 -25.83 -10.18
CA ALA A 13 -12.81 -24.37 -9.97
C ALA A 13 -12.52 -23.98 -8.50
N ILE A 14 -13.18 -24.64 -7.54
CA ILE A 14 -12.94 -24.44 -6.10
C ILE A 14 -11.49 -24.79 -5.75
N ALA A 15 -11.03 -25.97 -6.18
CA ALA A 15 -9.68 -26.42 -5.94
C ALA A 15 -8.66 -25.45 -6.55
N SER A 16 -8.87 -24.99 -7.78
CA SER A 16 -7.98 -24.02 -8.45
C SER A 16 -7.88 -22.71 -7.67
N CYS A 17 -8.99 -22.17 -7.18
CA CYS A 17 -9.01 -20.91 -6.44
C CYS A 17 -8.32 -21.04 -5.06
N ILE A 18 -8.55 -22.16 -4.36
CA ILE A 18 -7.83 -22.51 -3.13
C ILE A 18 -6.33 -22.65 -3.42
N ILE A 19 -5.97 -23.47 -4.41
CA ILE A 19 -4.58 -23.74 -4.79
C ILE A 19 -3.87 -22.44 -5.16
N GLU A 20 -4.50 -21.52 -5.89
CA GLU A 20 -3.92 -20.23 -6.23
C GLU A 20 -3.57 -19.41 -4.98
N ARG A 21 -4.48 -19.34 -4.00
CA ARG A 21 -4.21 -18.66 -2.72
C ARG A 21 -3.15 -19.38 -1.90
N LEU A 22 -3.18 -20.72 -1.86
CA LEU A 22 -2.18 -21.52 -1.17
C LEU A 22 -0.80 -21.40 -1.80
N ILE A 23 -0.70 -21.31 -3.12
CA ILE A 23 0.55 -21.01 -3.82
C ILE A 23 1.06 -19.63 -3.38
N LYS A 24 0.20 -18.59 -3.40
CA LYS A 24 0.56 -17.24 -2.94
C LYS A 24 1.05 -17.22 -1.48
N PHE A 25 0.43 -18.02 -0.60
CA PHE A 25 0.79 -18.11 0.82
C PHE A 25 2.05 -18.95 1.09
N HIS A 26 2.17 -20.12 0.45
CA HIS A 26 3.29 -21.05 0.64
C HIS A 26 4.63 -20.49 0.13
N ILE A 27 4.56 -19.57 -0.83
CA ILE A 27 5.70 -18.81 -1.32
C ILE A 27 6.30 -17.88 -0.25
N ARG A 28 5.53 -17.47 0.77
CA ARG A 28 6.00 -16.63 1.89
C ARG A 28 6.58 -17.42 3.05
N GLU A 29 6.08 -18.63 3.28
CA GLU A 29 6.51 -19.49 4.38
C GLU A 29 7.28 -20.68 3.84
N CYS A 30 8.62 -20.57 3.79
CA CYS A 30 9.52 -21.69 3.47
C CYS A 30 9.36 -22.84 4.50
N ALA A 31 8.32 -23.65 4.36
CA ALA A 31 7.90 -24.59 5.39
C ALA A 31 8.72 -25.89 5.37
N SER A 32 9.34 -26.19 6.51
CA SER A 32 9.93 -27.49 6.81
C SER A 32 8.89 -28.45 7.43
N LYS A 33 8.90 -29.71 6.95
CA LYS A 33 8.52 -30.97 7.62
C LYS A 33 7.05 -31.42 7.92
N PRO A 34 5.93 -30.81 7.50
CA PRO A 34 4.66 -31.53 7.55
C PRO A 34 4.47 -32.46 6.33
N ILE A 35 3.77 -33.58 6.53
CA ILE A 35 3.29 -34.48 5.44
C ILE A 35 1.96 -33.95 4.87
N THR A 36 1.24 -33.16 5.67
CA THR A 36 -0.12 -32.67 5.43
C THR A 36 -0.18 -31.18 5.73
N TYR A 37 -0.75 -30.39 4.81
CA TYR A 37 -0.94 -28.95 4.98
C TYR A 37 -2.41 -28.67 5.28
N GLU A 38 -2.67 -28.15 6.47
CA GLU A 38 -3.99 -27.66 6.86
C GLU A 38 -4.14 -26.20 6.44
N PHE A 39 -5.31 -25.85 5.90
CA PHE A 39 -5.57 -24.48 5.44
C PHE A 39 -6.95 -24.00 5.85
N LYS A 40 -7.05 -22.66 5.95
CA LYS A 40 -8.29 -21.93 6.21
C LYS A 40 -8.31 -20.66 5.38
N GLU A 41 -9.14 -20.63 4.35
CA GLU A 41 -9.19 -19.53 3.38
C GLU A 41 -10.57 -18.87 3.33
N HIS A 42 -10.60 -17.55 3.48
CA HIS A 42 -11.82 -16.75 3.55
C HIS A 42 -12.15 -16.09 2.20
N PHE A 43 -13.38 -16.22 1.73
CA PHE A 43 -13.82 -15.63 0.47
C PHE A 43 -15.10 -14.81 0.69
N ASP A 44 -15.11 -13.60 0.15
CA ASP A 44 -16.29 -12.73 -0.02
C ASP A 44 -16.71 -12.81 -1.49
N ARG A 45 -18.02 -12.83 -1.76
CA ARG A 45 -18.57 -12.91 -3.12
C ARG A 45 -18.08 -11.75 -3.99
N ARG A 46 -17.88 -10.56 -3.42
CA ARG A 46 -17.38 -9.39 -4.18
C ARG A 46 -15.97 -9.63 -4.73
N ASP A 47 -15.15 -10.37 -3.99
CA ASP A 47 -13.76 -10.65 -4.35
C ASP A 47 -13.62 -11.92 -5.23
N ALA A 48 -14.68 -12.70 -5.34
CA ALA A 48 -14.66 -14.03 -5.97
C ALA A 48 -15.98 -14.36 -6.69
N GLU A 49 -16.61 -13.39 -7.35
CA GLU A 49 -17.94 -13.52 -7.96
C GLU A 49 -18.05 -14.76 -8.85
N LEU A 50 -17.07 -14.97 -9.72
CA LEU A 50 -17.01 -16.11 -10.63
C LEU A 50 -16.98 -17.46 -9.90
N LEU A 51 -16.25 -17.55 -8.77
CA LEU A 51 -16.21 -18.76 -7.94
C LEU A 51 -17.58 -19.02 -7.34
N PHE A 52 -18.27 -17.97 -6.87
CA PHE A 52 -19.59 -18.09 -6.29
C PHE A 52 -20.61 -18.58 -7.32
N GLU A 53 -20.73 -17.88 -8.44
CA GLU A 53 -21.70 -18.19 -9.50
C GLU A 53 -21.51 -19.60 -10.06
N GLN A 54 -20.25 -19.98 -10.32
CA GLN A 54 -19.98 -21.23 -11.03
C GLN A 54 -20.00 -22.44 -10.10
N ALA A 55 -19.54 -22.29 -8.85
CA ALA A 55 -19.21 -23.42 -8.00
C ALA A 55 -19.88 -23.44 -6.62
N ILE A 56 -20.23 -22.28 -6.03
CA ILE A 56 -20.74 -22.21 -4.65
C ILE A 56 -22.26 -22.08 -4.60
N ASP A 57 -22.84 -21.18 -5.39
CA ASP A 57 -24.29 -20.96 -5.42
C ASP A 57 -25.07 -22.26 -5.71
N PRO A 58 -24.61 -23.15 -6.61
CA PRO A 58 -25.30 -24.42 -6.83
C PRO A 58 -25.22 -25.42 -5.67
N LEU A 59 -24.39 -25.15 -4.65
CA LEU A 59 -24.27 -25.96 -3.43
C LEU A 59 -25.17 -25.45 -2.31
N ILE A 60 -25.71 -24.23 -2.43
CA ILE A 60 -26.67 -23.67 -1.47
C ILE A 60 -27.99 -24.44 -1.61
N PRO A 61 -28.50 -25.08 -0.54
CA PRO A 61 -29.78 -25.78 -0.65
C PRO A 61 -30.91 -24.78 -0.96
N ALA A 62 -31.84 -25.15 -1.85
CA ALA A 62 -32.92 -24.28 -2.31
C ALA A 62 -33.81 -23.68 -1.19
N ALA A 63 -33.81 -24.30 0.01
CA ALA A 63 -34.52 -23.79 1.18
C ALA A 63 -33.84 -22.59 1.87
N HIS A 64 -32.60 -22.26 1.50
CA HIS A 64 -31.81 -21.14 2.02
C HIS A 64 -31.71 -19.99 1.02
N ASP A 65 -32.72 -19.85 0.14
CA ASP A 65 -32.80 -18.77 -0.84
C ASP A 65 -32.70 -17.39 -0.16
N VAL A 66 -31.87 -16.52 -0.75
CA VAL A 66 -31.07 -15.44 -0.13
C VAL A 66 -31.90 -14.33 0.53
N ILE A 67 -33.20 -14.31 0.29
CA ILE A 67 -34.07 -13.19 0.65
C ILE A 67 -34.86 -13.43 1.95
N ASN A 68 -35.04 -14.69 2.40
CA ASN A 68 -36.13 -15.00 3.35
C ASN A 68 -35.79 -15.82 4.60
N THR A 69 -34.57 -16.32 4.80
CA THR A 69 -34.27 -17.18 5.96
C THR A 69 -32.98 -16.79 6.69
N LEU A 70 -33.10 -16.50 7.99
CA LEU A 70 -31.99 -16.30 8.94
C LEU A 70 -31.42 -17.62 9.48
N ALA A 71 -31.75 -18.76 8.86
CA ALA A 71 -31.29 -20.06 9.32
C ALA A 71 -29.84 -20.29 8.87
N PRO A 72 -28.92 -20.71 9.78
CA PRO A 72 -27.53 -20.98 9.41
C PRO A 72 -27.46 -22.03 8.30
N ILE A 73 -26.68 -21.75 7.27
CA ILE A 73 -26.43 -22.69 6.17
C ILE A 73 -25.50 -23.79 6.71
N PRO A 74 -25.86 -25.08 6.57
CA PRO A 74 -25.02 -26.16 7.08
C PRO A 74 -23.70 -26.24 6.32
N ASP A 75 -22.62 -26.52 7.05
CA ASP A 75 -21.30 -26.76 6.46
C ASP A 75 -21.36 -27.91 5.43
N VAL A 76 -20.68 -27.73 4.30
CA VAL A 76 -20.61 -28.73 3.24
C VAL A 76 -19.24 -29.39 3.28
N ARG A 77 -19.20 -30.67 3.64
CA ARG A 77 -17.98 -31.48 3.52
C ARG A 77 -17.93 -32.16 2.17
N LEU A 78 -16.86 -31.89 1.43
CA LEU A 78 -16.55 -32.50 0.15
C LEU A 78 -15.41 -33.51 0.36
N ASP A 79 -15.67 -34.74 -0.06
CA ASP A 79 -14.70 -35.83 -0.11
C ASP A 79 -14.83 -36.51 -1.48
N GLY A 80 -13.73 -37.00 -2.06
CA GLY A 80 -13.84 -37.77 -3.30
C GLY A 80 -12.59 -37.81 -4.17
N ARG A 81 -12.69 -38.55 -5.29
CA ARG A 81 -11.58 -38.75 -6.23
C ARG A 81 -11.14 -37.44 -6.90
N ALA A 82 -12.08 -36.54 -7.19
CA ALA A 82 -11.76 -35.25 -7.82
C ALA A 82 -10.87 -34.37 -6.93
N LEU A 83 -11.17 -34.27 -5.63
CA LEU A 83 -10.31 -33.55 -4.67
C LEU A 83 -8.94 -34.23 -4.51
N LYS A 84 -8.92 -35.56 -4.40
CA LYS A 84 -7.68 -36.33 -4.28
C LYS A 84 -6.76 -36.19 -5.49
N ASN A 85 -7.33 -36.07 -6.70
CA ASN A 85 -6.55 -35.82 -7.91
C ASN A 85 -5.82 -34.46 -7.87
N ASN A 86 -6.36 -33.50 -7.11
CA ASN A 86 -5.75 -32.20 -6.82
C ASN A 86 -4.94 -32.21 -5.50
N GLY A 87 -4.71 -33.39 -4.89
CA GLY A 87 -3.99 -33.53 -3.63
C GLY A 87 -4.75 -33.14 -2.37
N ILE A 88 -6.00 -32.71 -2.50
CA ILE A 88 -6.85 -32.32 -1.36
C ILE A 88 -7.52 -33.58 -0.81
N ARG A 89 -7.26 -33.89 0.46
CA ARG A 89 -7.79 -35.09 1.13
C ARG A 89 -9.26 -34.93 1.49
N HIS A 90 -9.58 -33.77 2.04
CA HIS A 90 -10.93 -33.36 2.38
C HIS A 90 -11.02 -31.83 2.34
N LEU A 91 -12.21 -31.32 2.06
CA LEU A 91 -12.50 -29.89 2.03
C LEU A 91 -13.85 -29.64 2.70
N THR A 92 -13.90 -28.69 3.61
CA THR A 92 -15.12 -28.25 4.28
C THR A 92 -15.39 -26.81 3.91
N ILE A 93 -16.59 -26.54 3.43
CA ILE A 93 -17.10 -25.19 3.16
C ILE A 93 -17.92 -24.78 4.39
N LYS A 94 -17.44 -23.79 5.12
CA LYS A 94 -18.12 -23.18 6.24
C LYS A 94 -18.76 -21.88 5.82
N TRP A 95 -20.03 -21.70 6.16
CA TRP A 95 -20.79 -20.53 5.75
C TRP A 95 -20.82 -19.51 6.88
N TRP A 96 -20.50 -18.26 6.57
CA TRP A 96 -20.75 -17.13 7.46
C TRP A 96 -22.09 -16.50 7.13
N ASN A 97 -22.33 -16.33 5.83
CA ASN A 97 -23.60 -15.96 5.23
C ASN A 97 -23.59 -16.43 3.75
N VAL A 98 -24.55 -15.98 2.94
CA VAL A 98 -24.66 -16.34 1.52
C VAL A 98 -23.54 -15.77 0.64
N ASP A 99 -22.87 -14.72 1.09
CA ASP A 99 -21.84 -13.98 0.36
C ASP A 99 -20.45 -14.21 0.95
N ALA A 100 -20.32 -14.97 2.04
CA ALA A 100 -19.06 -15.16 2.74
C ALA A 100 -18.91 -16.60 3.23
N ILE A 101 -17.82 -17.24 2.79
CA ILE A 101 -17.48 -18.62 3.11
C ILE A 101 -16.05 -18.76 3.61
N THR A 102 -15.78 -19.87 4.26
CA THR A 102 -14.43 -20.32 4.60
C THR A 102 -14.21 -21.73 4.14
N PHE A 103 -13.14 -21.95 3.39
CA PHE A 103 -12.68 -23.29 3.05
C PHE A 103 -11.68 -23.76 4.10
N GLU A 104 -11.99 -24.88 4.73
CA GLU A 104 -11.09 -25.58 5.66
C GLU A 104 -10.76 -26.97 5.11
N GLY A 105 -9.50 -27.32 4.98
CA GLY A 105 -9.14 -28.62 4.40
C GLY A 105 -7.71 -29.07 4.71
N GLU A 106 -7.42 -30.27 4.26
CA GLU A 106 -6.10 -30.91 4.38
C GLU A 106 -5.62 -31.32 2.99
N MET A 107 -4.37 -30.99 2.67
CA MET A 107 -3.75 -31.31 1.39
C MET A 107 -2.44 -32.07 1.58
N GLU A 108 -2.14 -32.98 0.66
CA GLU A 108 -0.86 -33.67 0.62
C GLU A 108 0.26 -32.69 0.23
N VAL A 109 1.29 -32.58 1.06
CA VAL A 109 2.39 -31.62 0.84
C VAL A 109 3.14 -31.91 -0.45
N SER A 110 3.26 -33.18 -0.86
CA SER A 110 3.85 -33.55 -2.15
C SER A 110 3.05 -33.02 -3.35
N ALA A 111 1.72 -33.07 -3.26
CA ALA A 111 0.85 -32.53 -4.31
C ALA A 111 0.94 -31.00 -4.35
N LEU A 112 0.89 -30.33 -3.19
CA LEU A 112 1.10 -28.88 -3.10
C LEU A 112 2.44 -28.47 -3.71
N ARG A 113 3.53 -29.13 -3.31
CA ARG A 113 4.88 -28.85 -3.84
C ARG A 113 4.96 -29.01 -5.35
N LYS A 114 4.33 -30.06 -5.89
CA LYS A 114 4.27 -30.26 -7.34
C LYS A 114 3.49 -29.13 -8.03
N MET A 115 2.29 -28.80 -7.54
CA MET A 115 1.48 -27.72 -8.12
C MET A 115 2.18 -26.37 -8.07
N VAL A 116 2.83 -26.06 -6.94
CA VAL A 116 3.67 -24.87 -6.76
C VAL A 116 4.83 -24.88 -7.76
N ALA A 117 5.52 -26.01 -7.94
CA ALA A 117 6.61 -26.13 -8.89
C ALA A 117 6.15 -25.97 -10.36
N ASP A 118 5.04 -26.59 -10.73
CA ASP A 118 4.48 -26.51 -12.09
C ASP A 118 4.00 -25.08 -12.42
N ALA A 119 3.29 -24.44 -11.48
CA ALA A 119 2.86 -23.04 -11.62
C ALA A 119 4.06 -22.08 -11.69
N ARG A 120 5.10 -22.33 -10.88
CA ARG A 120 6.37 -21.59 -10.93
C ARG A 120 7.03 -21.72 -12.30
N LEU A 121 7.18 -22.93 -12.83
CA LEU A 121 7.80 -23.15 -14.14
C LEU A 121 7.04 -22.42 -15.25
N THR A 122 5.71 -22.52 -15.24
CA THR A 122 4.86 -21.80 -16.21
C THR A 122 5.07 -20.29 -16.13
N ARG A 123 5.21 -19.73 -14.92
CA ARG A 123 5.49 -18.30 -14.73
C ARG A 123 6.90 -17.92 -15.20
N ILE A 124 7.92 -18.72 -14.87
CA ILE A 124 9.30 -18.50 -15.36
C ILE A 124 9.33 -18.51 -16.88
N ASP A 125 8.73 -19.51 -17.52
CA ASP A 125 8.66 -19.62 -18.97
C ASP A 125 7.98 -18.39 -19.59
N SER A 126 6.90 -17.90 -18.97
CA SER A 126 6.18 -16.70 -19.41
C SER A 126 7.05 -15.45 -19.32
N ILE A 127 7.79 -15.25 -18.22
CA ILE A 127 8.71 -14.12 -18.05
C ILE A 127 9.87 -14.21 -19.04
N GLN A 128 10.46 -15.40 -19.21
CA GLN A 128 11.56 -15.62 -20.14
C GLN A 128 11.16 -15.35 -21.60
N GLN A 129 9.90 -15.63 -21.98
CA GLN A 129 9.36 -15.30 -23.29
C GLN A 129 9.27 -13.79 -23.56
N LEU A 130 9.20 -12.95 -22.52
CA LEU A 130 9.25 -11.48 -22.67
C LEU A 130 10.65 -10.99 -23.06
N GLY A 131 11.68 -11.84 -22.94
CA GLY A 131 13.06 -11.47 -23.25
C GLY A 131 13.68 -10.46 -22.29
N LEU A 132 13.02 -10.16 -21.17
CA LEU A 132 13.47 -9.22 -20.15
C LEU A 132 14.16 -9.97 -19.02
N THR A 133 15.39 -9.58 -18.67
CA THR A 133 16.06 -10.14 -17.49
C THR A 133 15.60 -9.42 -16.21
N TYR A 134 15.79 -10.07 -15.06
CA TYR A 134 15.57 -9.44 -13.75
C TYR A 134 16.37 -8.13 -13.58
N LEU A 135 17.62 -8.10 -14.10
CA LEU A 135 18.48 -6.93 -14.02
C LEU A 135 18.01 -5.80 -14.93
N ASP A 136 17.43 -6.11 -16.09
CA ASP A 136 16.82 -5.12 -16.97
C ASP A 136 15.62 -4.48 -16.26
N LEU A 137 14.73 -5.29 -15.68
CA LEU A 137 13.58 -4.77 -14.92
C LEU A 137 14.03 -3.87 -13.77
N ILE A 138 14.98 -4.31 -12.94
CA ILE A 138 15.52 -3.46 -11.86
C ILE A 138 16.03 -2.14 -12.42
N THR A 139 16.79 -2.19 -13.51
CA THR A 139 17.41 -1.00 -14.08
C THR A 139 16.36 -0.02 -14.61
N GLU A 140 15.26 -0.51 -15.18
CA GLU A 140 14.12 0.33 -15.56
C GLU A 140 13.46 0.97 -14.34
N ILE A 141 13.21 0.21 -13.27
CA ILE A 141 12.61 0.76 -12.03
C ILE A 141 13.55 1.78 -11.37
N GLU A 142 14.86 1.55 -11.40
CA GLU A 142 15.84 2.51 -10.92
C GLU A 142 15.87 3.80 -11.76
N GLY A 143 15.63 3.67 -13.06
CA GLY A 143 15.54 4.80 -13.99
C GLY A 143 14.38 5.75 -13.70
N VAL A 144 13.36 5.30 -12.95
CA VAL A 144 12.22 6.13 -12.51
C VAL A 144 12.31 6.54 -11.04
N ARG A 145 13.45 6.30 -10.36
CA ARG A 145 13.68 6.86 -9.02
C ARG A 145 13.73 8.38 -9.07
N ILE A 146 13.15 9.01 -8.05
CA ILE A 146 13.23 10.46 -7.89
C ILE A 146 13.75 10.82 -6.49
N PRO A 147 14.39 12.00 -6.32
CA PRO A 147 14.80 12.45 -5.00
C PRO A 147 13.59 12.67 -4.09
N ALA A 148 13.73 12.23 -2.84
CA ALA A 148 12.86 12.60 -1.73
C ALA A 148 13.69 12.96 -0.51
N TYR A 149 13.04 13.55 0.50
CA TYR A 149 13.74 14.02 1.69
C TYR A 149 12.98 13.62 2.95
N GLY A 150 13.55 12.69 3.72
CA GLY A 150 13.01 12.32 5.03
C GLY A 150 13.39 13.35 6.10
N PRO A 151 12.49 13.73 7.01
CA PRO A 151 12.78 14.70 8.05
C PRO A 151 13.67 14.09 9.14
N ILE A 152 14.63 14.87 9.64
CA ILE A 152 15.39 14.54 10.86
C ILE A 152 14.72 15.27 12.02
N CYS A 153 14.09 14.53 12.93
CA CYS A 153 13.27 15.10 13.99
C CYS A 153 13.93 15.00 15.38
N LEU A 154 13.71 16.03 16.20
CA LEU A 154 13.91 15.97 17.65
C LEU A 154 12.57 15.72 18.34
N GLN A 155 12.45 14.56 18.97
CA GLN A 155 11.26 14.15 19.71
C GLN A 155 11.03 15.04 20.95
N ASN A 156 9.75 15.30 21.28
CA ASN A 156 9.33 16.10 22.43
C ASN A 156 9.92 17.52 22.45
N SER A 157 10.14 18.11 21.27
CA SER A 157 10.70 19.45 21.11
C SER A 157 9.80 20.26 20.20
N GLU A 158 9.42 21.46 20.64
CA GLU A 158 8.75 22.42 19.77
C GLU A 158 9.75 23.13 18.85
N GLY A 159 10.99 23.37 19.27
CA GLY A 159 11.90 24.27 18.54
C GLY A 159 11.45 25.74 18.60
N GLU A 160 12.04 26.59 17.76
CA GLU A 160 11.66 28.01 17.67
C GLU A 160 10.30 28.16 17.01
N ALA A 161 9.54 29.20 17.35
CA ALA A 161 8.12 29.33 16.99
C ALA A 161 7.80 29.04 15.51
N THR A 162 8.66 29.48 14.60
CA THR A 162 8.49 29.37 13.15
C THR A 162 9.25 28.20 12.53
N ASP A 163 9.91 27.35 13.33
CA ASP A 163 10.61 26.17 12.83
C ASP A 163 9.66 25.14 12.25
N SER A 164 10.16 24.40 11.27
CA SER A 164 9.47 23.23 10.74
C SER A 164 9.25 22.19 11.86
N ARG A 165 8.03 21.67 12.00
CA ARG A 165 7.69 20.68 13.04
C ARG A 165 6.44 19.88 12.69
N TYR A 166 6.30 18.74 13.31
CA TYR A 166 5.03 18.03 13.43
C TYR A 166 4.43 18.23 14.82
N SER A 167 3.11 18.39 14.90
CA SER A 167 2.36 18.57 16.15
C SER A 167 2.87 19.73 17.03
N GLY A 168 2.28 19.88 18.23
CA GLY A 168 2.57 20.99 19.14
C GLY A 168 1.83 22.27 18.80
N ARG A 169 2.38 23.41 19.21
CA ARG A 169 1.78 24.74 18.95
C ARG A 169 2.23 25.27 17.58
N PRO A 170 1.29 25.62 16.67
CA PRO A 170 1.63 26.30 15.44
C PRO A 170 1.95 27.78 15.67
N PHE A 171 2.81 28.33 14.82
CA PHE A 171 2.86 29.78 14.63
C PHE A 171 1.74 30.23 13.69
N VAL A 172 0.99 31.24 14.09
CA VAL A 172 -0.12 31.80 13.30
C VAL A 172 -0.05 33.33 13.29
N SER A 173 -0.56 33.93 12.21
CA SER A 173 -0.64 35.39 12.09
C SER A 173 -1.62 35.99 13.11
N LEU A 174 -1.45 37.29 13.43
CA LEU A 174 -2.44 38.01 14.22
C LEU A 174 -3.80 38.01 13.50
N GLY A 175 -4.86 37.69 14.25
CA GLY A 175 -6.23 37.59 13.69
C GLY A 175 -6.53 36.28 12.95
N PHE A 176 -5.61 35.31 12.96
CA PHE A 176 -5.88 33.97 12.42
C PHE A 176 -7.14 33.37 13.04
N GLN A 177 -8.10 33.00 12.18
CA GLN A 177 -9.27 32.26 12.58
C GLN A 177 -8.96 30.77 12.48
N TRP A 178 -9.12 30.07 13.60
CA TRP A 178 -8.83 28.65 13.66
C TRP A 178 -9.73 27.88 12.68
N PRO A 179 -9.16 27.01 11.81
CA PRO A 179 -9.94 26.28 10.82
C PRO A 179 -10.91 25.33 11.50
N LYS A 180 -12.08 25.17 10.88
CA LYS A 180 -13.12 24.26 11.32
C LYS A 180 -13.38 23.21 10.25
N ASP A 181 -13.70 22.00 10.67
CA ASP A 181 -14.15 20.93 9.79
C ASP A 181 -15.60 21.13 9.33
N GLN A 182 -16.12 20.19 8.53
CA GLN A 182 -17.49 20.22 8.02
C GLN A 182 -18.56 20.22 9.12
N ALA A 183 -18.24 19.68 10.30
CA ALA A 183 -19.12 19.67 11.46
C ALA A 183 -18.91 20.90 12.36
N ALA A 184 -18.23 21.94 11.85
CA ALA A 184 -17.89 23.17 12.55
C ALA A 184 -17.01 22.98 13.81
N ARG A 185 -16.31 21.85 13.92
CA ARG A 185 -15.38 21.57 15.03
C ARG A 185 -14.00 22.13 14.70
N PRO A 186 -13.26 22.66 15.68
CA PRO A 186 -11.88 23.08 15.47
C PRO A 186 -11.02 21.93 14.93
N MET A 187 -10.29 22.17 13.83
CA MET A 187 -9.32 21.21 13.30
C MET A 187 -8.08 21.13 14.19
N LYS A 188 -7.39 20.00 14.20
CA LYS A 188 -6.13 19.80 14.92
C LYS A 188 -4.95 20.25 14.06
N PHE A 189 -3.97 20.91 14.68
CA PHE A 189 -2.71 21.22 14.00
C PHE A 189 -1.89 19.93 13.78
N LEU A 190 -1.45 19.71 12.54
CA LEU A 190 -0.75 18.50 12.11
C LEU A 190 0.74 18.75 11.91
N ALA A 191 1.09 19.76 11.11
CA ALA A 191 2.47 20.07 10.77
C ALA A 191 2.64 21.51 10.28
N GLN A 192 3.83 22.08 10.46
CA GLN A 192 4.24 23.31 9.78
C GLN A 192 5.64 23.15 9.19
N PHE A 193 5.87 23.80 8.05
CA PHE A 193 7.13 23.75 7.32
C PHE A 193 7.57 25.15 6.96
N ARG A 194 8.75 25.52 7.43
CA ARG A 194 9.38 26.80 7.09
C ARG A 194 10.07 26.65 5.75
N GLU A 195 9.63 27.41 4.76
CA GLU A 195 10.04 27.20 3.37
C GLU A 195 11.53 27.39 3.16
N ASP A 196 12.18 28.30 3.86
CA ASP A 196 13.62 28.57 3.76
C ASP A 196 14.49 27.51 4.47
N GLN A 197 13.89 26.64 5.30
CA GLN A 197 14.53 25.48 5.93
C GLN A 197 14.39 24.20 5.10
N LEU A 198 13.62 24.23 4.01
CA LEU A 198 13.48 23.09 3.10
C LEU A 198 14.78 22.83 2.31
N PRO A 199 15.00 21.60 1.80
CA PRO A 199 16.14 21.30 0.93
C PRO A 199 16.23 22.31 -0.22
N LYS A 200 17.45 22.74 -0.55
CA LYS A 200 17.70 23.81 -1.52
C LYS A 200 17.04 23.50 -2.87
N GLU A 201 17.18 22.27 -3.32
CA GLU A 201 16.63 21.76 -4.58
C GLU A 201 15.10 21.86 -4.62
N VAL A 202 14.42 21.58 -3.50
CA VAL A 202 12.96 21.71 -3.39
C VAL A 202 12.55 23.18 -3.47
N ARG A 203 13.26 24.06 -2.75
CA ARG A 203 12.99 25.50 -2.77
C ARG A 203 13.15 26.10 -4.15
N GLU A 204 14.24 25.77 -4.85
CA GLU A 204 14.52 26.26 -6.19
C GLU A 204 13.53 25.70 -7.22
N THR A 205 13.13 24.43 -7.10
CA THR A 205 12.18 23.80 -8.02
C THR A 205 10.82 24.48 -8.02
N TYR A 206 10.32 24.87 -6.84
CA TYR A 206 8.97 25.42 -6.67
C TYR A 206 8.95 26.92 -6.37
N GLY A 207 10.10 27.60 -6.40
CA GLY A 207 10.20 29.02 -6.07
C GLY A 207 9.74 29.34 -4.63
N LEU A 208 10.03 28.46 -3.68
CA LEU A 208 9.67 28.65 -2.26
C LEU A 208 10.61 29.63 -1.57
N GLY A 209 10.06 30.40 -0.62
CA GLY A 209 10.71 31.58 -0.05
C GLY A 209 10.75 31.54 1.47
N THR A 210 10.33 32.64 2.09
CA THR A 210 10.36 32.86 3.55
C THR A 210 8.95 32.82 4.14
N SER A 211 8.18 31.81 3.75
CA SER A 211 6.84 31.56 4.26
C SER A 211 6.80 30.31 5.14
N LEU A 212 5.70 30.15 5.87
CA LEU A 212 5.39 29.00 6.71
C LEU A 212 4.15 28.30 6.14
N ILE A 213 4.31 27.07 5.69
CA ILE A 213 3.17 26.21 5.30
C ILE A 213 2.66 25.54 6.57
N SER A 214 1.41 25.73 6.94
CA SER A 214 0.78 25.11 8.11
C SER A 214 -0.40 24.25 7.69
N ILE A 215 -0.45 23.03 8.21
CA ILE A 215 -1.44 22.01 7.87
C ILE A 215 -2.24 21.67 9.12
N PHE A 216 -3.55 21.72 8.99
CA PHE A 216 -4.52 21.33 10.00
C PHE A 216 -5.37 20.19 9.45
N THR A 217 -5.86 19.32 10.32
CA THR A 217 -6.69 18.17 9.94
C THR A 217 -7.91 18.01 10.86
N SER A 218 -9.00 17.48 10.34
CA SER A 218 -10.16 17.09 11.13
C SER A 218 -9.77 16.07 12.20
N VAL A 219 -10.37 16.18 13.39
CA VAL A 219 -10.19 15.21 14.48
C VAL A 219 -10.99 13.93 14.27
N GLN A 220 -12.05 13.99 13.44
CA GLN A 220 -12.79 12.81 13.01
C GLN A 220 -12.71 12.77 11.49
N THR A 221 -11.86 11.87 11.00
CA THR A 221 -11.72 11.61 9.58
C THR A 221 -12.97 10.91 9.09
N GLN A 222 -13.50 11.33 7.95
CA GLN A 222 -14.52 10.54 7.27
C GLN A 222 -13.79 9.44 6.51
N ASP A 223 -14.08 8.18 6.85
CA ASP A 223 -13.67 7.08 5.98
C ASP A 223 -14.41 7.26 4.65
N ASP A 224 -13.65 7.21 3.55
CA ASP A 224 -14.18 7.19 2.18
C ASP A 224 -14.85 8.50 1.69
N GLU A 225 -14.24 9.66 1.93
CA GLU A 225 -14.60 10.90 1.21
C GLU A 225 -14.47 10.66 -0.31
N GLU A 226 -15.54 10.94 -1.07
CA GLU A 226 -15.48 10.93 -2.54
C GLU A 226 -14.38 11.89 -3.01
N PHE A 227 -13.34 11.30 -3.60
CA PHE A 227 -12.15 12.02 -4.01
C PHE A 227 -12.19 12.37 -5.49
N ASP A 228 -12.04 13.66 -5.80
CA ASP A 228 -11.85 14.18 -7.16
C ASP A 228 -10.50 14.90 -7.25
N ALA A 229 -9.80 14.73 -8.38
CA ALA A 229 -8.47 15.30 -8.61
C ALA A 229 -8.42 16.82 -8.56
N GLU A 230 -9.53 17.50 -8.82
CA GLU A 230 -9.59 18.96 -8.84
C GLU A 230 -9.94 19.57 -7.48
N THR A 231 -10.45 18.80 -6.53
CA THR A 231 -10.96 19.33 -5.26
C THR A 231 -10.08 18.88 -4.09
N PRO A 232 -9.53 19.81 -3.27
CA PRO A 232 -8.79 19.43 -2.08
C PRO A 232 -9.72 18.75 -1.07
N SER A 233 -9.18 17.84 -0.26
CA SER A 233 -9.95 17.19 0.80
C SER A 233 -10.49 18.19 1.81
N ARG A 234 -11.69 17.91 2.31
CA ARG A 234 -12.33 18.70 3.35
C ARG A 234 -11.85 18.34 4.76
N ASP A 235 -11.11 17.24 4.90
CA ASP A 235 -10.49 16.81 6.16
C ASP A 235 -9.22 17.59 6.50
N PHE A 236 -8.79 18.51 5.64
CA PHE A 236 -7.60 19.30 5.84
C PHE A 236 -7.81 20.78 5.53
N ALA A 237 -7.02 21.62 6.19
CA ALA A 237 -6.84 23.01 5.84
C ALA A 237 -5.35 23.31 5.73
N VAL A 238 -4.93 23.90 4.63
CA VAL A 238 -3.55 24.27 4.36
C VAL A 238 -3.46 25.79 4.26
N PHE A 239 -2.57 26.38 5.05
CA PHE A 239 -2.31 27.81 5.06
C PHE A 239 -0.85 28.09 4.73
N ARG A 240 -0.59 29.19 4.05
CA ARG A 240 0.76 29.68 3.76
C ARG A 240 0.89 31.09 4.35
N PHE A 241 1.67 31.24 5.41
CA PHE A 241 1.84 32.53 6.11
C PHE A 241 3.19 33.17 5.76
N PRO A 242 3.25 34.48 5.44
CA PRO A 242 4.53 35.17 5.28
C PRO A 242 5.21 35.35 6.65
N LEU A 243 6.50 35.02 6.76
CA LEU A 243 7.24 35.19 8.02
C LEU A 243 7.60 36.65 8.34
N SER A 244 7.40 37.58 7.39
CA SER A 244 7.60 39.01 7.60
C SER A 244 6.47 39.67 8.41
N GLY A 245 5.36 38.96 8.64
CA GLY A 245 4.20 39.46 9.40
C GLY A 245 4.31 39.25 10.90
N GLU A 246 3.49 39.98 11.67
CA GLU A 246 3.33 39.74 13.10
C GLU A 246 2.53 38.45 13.35
N GLY A 247 2.94 37.68 14.35
CA GLY A 247 2.27 36.43 14.73
C GLY A 247 2.72 35.93 16.10
N HIS A 248 2.17 34.79 16.50
CA HIS A 248 2.42 34.18 17.81
C HIS A 248 2.24 32.66 17.76
N LEU A 249 2.74 31.97 18.78
CA LEU A 249 2.40 30.57 19.01
C LEU A 249 0.97 30.49 19.55
N ALA A 250 0.08 29.82 18.82
CA ALA A 250 -1.27 29.57 19.26
C ALA A 250 -1.35 28.32 20.16
N GLU A 251 -2.17 28.38 21.21
CA GLU A 251 -2.50 27.19 21.99
C GLU A 251 -3.36 26.25 21.15
N GLN A 252 -3.03 24.96 21.14
CA GLN A 252 -3.85 23.96 20.47
C GLN A 252 -5.24 23.91 21.12
N THR A 253 -6.28 23.97 20.31
CA THR A 253 -7.68 23.98 20.76
C THR A 253 -8.30 22.57 20.83
N ALA A 254 -7.66 21.57 20.23
CA ALA A 254 -8.18 20.20 20.15
C ALA A 254 -7.65 19.31 21.30
N GLU A 255 -8.51 18.41 21.81
CA GLU A 255 -8.15 17.44 22.85
C GLU A 255 -7.12 16.41 22.35
N GLY A 256 -6.18 16.03 23.23
CA GLY A 256 -5.13 15.04 22.95
C GLY A 256 -3.80 15.67 22.55
N GLN A 257 -2.83 15.66 23.47
CA GLN A 257 -1.48 16.16 23.21
C GLN A 257 -0.66 15.10 22.48
N THR A 258 -0.46 15.31 21.18
CA THR A 258 0.60 14.61 20.43
C THR A 258 1.90 15.36 20.70
N PRO A 259 2.97 14.69 21.18
CA PRO A 259 4.23 15.37 21.42
C PRO A 259 4.75 16.07 20.17
N ALA A 260 5.26 17.28 20.35
CA ALA A 260 5.86 18.03 19.25
C ALA A 260 7.16 17.37 18.77
N MET A 261 7.39 17.40 17.46
CA MET A 261 8.60 16.92 16.81
C MET A 261 9.18 18.01 15.93
N ALA A 262 10.19 18.72 16.43
CA ALA A 262 10.91 19.74 15.66
C ALA A 262 11.74 19.08 14.55
N ILE A 263 11.61 19.56 13.31
CA ILE A 263 12.40 19.10 12.18
C ILE A 263 13.66 19.96 12.12
N VAL A 264 14.81 19.36 12.43
CA VAL A 264 16.11 20.05 12.49
C VAL A 264 16.95 19.86 11.24
N GLY A 265 16.48 19.05 10.29
CA GLY A 265 17.16 18.83 9.03
C GLY A 265 16.41 17.85 8.14
N TRP A 266 17.00 17.57 6.99
CA TRP A 266 16.44 16.69 5.97
C TRP A 266 17.52 15.73 5.47
N LYS A 267 17.17 14.45 5.36
CA LYS A 267 18.02 13.41 4.78
C LYS A 267 17.54 13.11 3.37
N ALA A 268 18.41 13.37 2.38
CA ALA A 268 18.14 12.98 1.01
C ALA A 268 18.06 11.45 0.90
N VAL A 269 17.03 10.96 0.23
CA VAL A 269 16.82 9.56 -0.11
C VAL A 269 16.44 9.44 -1.58
N GLN A 270 16.71 8.28 -2.18
CA GLN A 270 16.22 7.94 -3.51
C GLN A 270 14.95 7.14 -3.33
N ASP A 271 13.87 7.61 -3.94
CA ASP A 271 12.54 7.07 -3.73
C ASP A 271 12.06 6.38 -5.00
N THR A 272 11.48 5.19 -4.84
CA THR A 272 10.91 4.40 -5.94
C THR A 272 9.39 4.48 -5.95
N PRO A 273 8.74 4.38 -7.13
CA PRO A 273 7.29 4.26 -7.19
C PRO A 273 6.81 3.02 -6.45
N SER A 274 5.61 3.09 -5.87
CA SER A 274 5.01 1.93 -5.21
C SER A 274 4.64 0.86 -6.23
N TRP A 275 4.40 -0.36 -5.78
CA TRP A 275 4.00 -1.42 -6.70
C TRP A 275 2.73 -1.08 -7.50
N PRO A 276 1.67 -0.52 -6.90
CA PRO A 276 0.54 0.01 -7.68
C PRO A 276 0.92 1.10 -8.69
N ASP A 277 1.91 1.96 -8.39
CA ASP A 277 2.41 2.96 -9.34
C ASP A 277 3.13 2.30 -10.52
N LEU A 278 3.98 1.31 -10.24
CA LEU A 278 4.69 0.53 -11.26
C LEU A 278 3.72 -0.16 -12.20
N LEU A 279 2.61 -0.65 -11.67
CA LEU A 279 1.55 -1.23 -12.48
C LEU A 279 0.71 -0.18 -13.20
N SER A 280 0.54 1.05 -12.71
CA SER A 280 -0.41 2.04 -13.27
C SER A 280 -0.34 2.24 -14.80
N GLY A 281 0.82 2.01 -15.42
CA GLY A 281 1.08 2.29 -16.83
C GLY A 281 1.38 3.76 -17.10
N GLU A 282 1.35 4.62 -16.08
CA GLU A 282 1.71 6.04 -16.22
C GLU A 282 3.22 6.28 -16.27
N LEU A 283 4.00 5.32 -15.76
CA LEU A 283 5.46 5.41 -15.76
C LEU A 283 6.01 5.03 -17.13
N SER A 284 7.10 5.69 -17.51
CA SER A 284 7.83 5.43 -18.76
C SER A 284 8.67 4.14 -18.69
N LEU A 285 8.04 3.03 -18.35
CA LEU A 285 8.61 1.68 -18.41
C LEU A 285 8.35 1.07 -19.79
N SER A 286 9.22 0.14 -20.20
CA SER A 286 9.02 -0.63 -21.43
C SER A 286 7.79 -1.53 -21.30
N ALA A 287 7.15 -1.86 -22.43
CA ALA A 287 6.02 -2.80 -22.44
C ALA A 287 6.40 -4.16 -21.83
N ALA A 288 7.62 -4.64 -22.12
CA ALA A 288 8.14 -5.87 -21.54
C ALA A 288 8.30 -5.78 -20.02
N ALA A 289 8.73 -4.63 -19.48
CA ALA A 289 8.80 -4.40 -18.04
C ALA A 289 7.41 -4.35 -17.39
N GLN A 290 6.44 -3.70 -18.02
CA GLN A 290 5.06 -3.67 -17.53
C GLN A 290 4.44 -5.07 -17.53
N ASP A 291 4.59 -5.83 -18.62
CA ASP A 291 4.13 -7.21 -18.74
C ASP A 291 4.81 -8.12 -17.71
N ALA A 292 6.12 -7.93 -17.49
CA ALA A 292 6.85 -8.65 -16.47
C ALA A 292 6.29 -8.32 -15.08
N LEU A 293 6.16 -7.04 -14.71
CA LEU A 293 5.58 -6.63 -13.42
C LEU A 293 4.19 -7.26 -13.20
N HIS A 294 3.34 -7.25 -14.23
CA HIS A 294 2.03 -7.90 -14.19
C HIS A 294 2.09 -9.42 -13.99
N ALA A 295 3.01 -10.10 -14.66
CA ALA A 295 3.22 -11.55 -14.51
C ALA A 295 3.80 -11.91 -13.13
N VAL A 296 4.55 -10.98 -12.55
CA VAL A 296 5.44 -11.21 -11.41
C VAL A 296 4.75 -11.02 -10.05
N ASN A 297 3.69 -10.21 -9.94
CA ASN A 297 2.95 -9.91 -8.68
C ASN A 297 3.84 -9.29 -7.56
N ASP A 298 3.22 -8.69 -6.54
CA ASP A 298 3.88 -7.87 -5.50
C ASP A 298 5.03 -8.58 -4.75
N GLY A 299 5.02 -9.92 -4.70
CA GLY A 299 5.94 -10.70 -3.86
C GLY A 299 7.35 -10.94 -4.43
N VAL A 300 7.66 -10.48 -5.64
CA VAL A 300 8.75 -11.11 -6.40
C VAL A 300 9.95 -10.20 -6.70
N LEU A 301 9.83 -8.87 -6.53
CA LEU A 301 11.04 -8.03 -6.47
C LEU A 301 11.89 -8.28 -5.22
N GLY A 302 11.29 -8.91 -4.22
CA GLY A 302 11.91 -9.34 -2.97
C GLY A 302 10.84 -9.42 -1.90
N CYS A 303 10.29 -10.61 -1.65
CA CYS A 303 9.25 -10.89 -0.64
C CYS A 303 9.69 -10.65 0.82
N VAL A 304 10.75 -9.87 1.04
CA VAL A 304 11.20 -9.44 2.35
C VAL A 304 10.99 -7.95 2.37
N ASN A 305 10.00 -7.47 3.14
CA ASN A 305 9.89 -6.07 3.54
C ASN A 305 11.25 -5.65 4.10
N ALA A 306 12.12 -5.10 3.26
CA ALA A 306 13.46 -4.66 3.63
C ALA A 306 13.35 -3.57 4.71
N ARG A 307 12.20 -2.86 4.77
CA ARG A 307 11.82 -2.00 5.90
C ARG A 307 11.81 -2.65 7.28
N ARG A 308 11.52 -3.96 7.41
CA ARG A 308 11.67 -4.63 8.72
C ARG A 308 13.14 -4.77 9.12
N ILE A 309 14.04 -4.59 8.16
CA ILE A 309 15.48 -4.64 8.30
C ILE A 309 16.03 -3.21 8.20
N GLY A 310 15.64 -2.34 9.15
CA GLY A 310 16.43 -1.16 9.54
C GLY A 310 17.76 -1.54 10.21
N ILE A 311 18.29 -2.70 9.86
CA ILE A 311 19.36 -3.47 10.51
C ILE A 311 20.35 -3.81 9.39
N ALA A 312 21.64 -3.96 9.72
CA ALA A 312 22.60 -4.47 8.76
C ALA A 312 22.10 -5.82 8.21
N VAL A 313 21.70 -5.84 6.93
CA VAL A 313 21.27 -7.07 6.23
C VAL A 313 22.49 -7.97 6.13
N ASP A 314 22.46 -9.08 6.86
CA ASP A 314 23.60 -10.00 6.89
C ASP A 314 23.68 -10.86 5.62
N GLU A 315 24.74 -11.66 5.50
CA GLU A 315 24.93 -12.54 4.35
C GLU A 315 23.82 -13.59 4.21
N ALA A 316 23.20 -14.01 5.32
CA ALA A 316 22.14 -15.02 5.31
C ALA A 316 20.84 -14.44 4.74
N ASP A 317 20.51 -13.19 5.08
CA ASP A 317 19.39 -12.45 4.50
C ASP A 317 19.59 -12.22 2.99
N GLN A 318 20.78 -11.76 2.58
CA GLN A 318 21.09 -11.57 1.15
C GLN A 318 20.99 -12.89 0.37
N ALA A 319 21.49 -13.99 0.94
CA ALA A 319 21.37 -15.31 0.34
C ALA A 319 19.91 -15.79 0.27
N PHE A 320 19.09 -15.45 1.26
CA PHE A 320 17.66 -15.75 1.25
C PHE A 320 16.94 -14.96 0.15
N VAL A 321 17.18 -13.66 0.03
CA VAL A 321 16.63 -12.83 -1.05
C VAL A 321 17.07 -13.38 -2.42
N ALA A 322 18.35 -13.72 -2.59
CA ALA A 322 18.86 -14.31 -3.82
C ALA A 322 18.15 -15.61 -4.21
N ARG A 323 17.95 -16.52 -3.25
CA ARG A 323 17.19 -17.76 -3.48
C ARG A 323 15.75 -17.49 -3.87
N ASN A 324 15.10 -16.49 -3.29
CA ASN A 324 13.73 -16.13 -3.66
C ASN A 324 13.67 -15.54 -5.07
N VAL A 325 14.57 -14.62 -5.42
CA VAL A 325 14.61 -14.06 -6.78
C VAL A 325 14.86 -15.17 -7.80
N ASP A 326 15.85 -16.04 -7.57
CA ASP A 326 16.08 -17.22 -8.43
C ASP A 326 14.86 -18.14 -8.49
N TYR A 327 14.17 -18.32 -7.36
CA TYR A 327 12.95 -19.07 -7.30
C TYR A 327 11.90 -18.52 -8.28
N PHE A 328 11.67 -17.22 -8.34
CA PHE A 328 10.61 -16.69 -9.21
C PHE A 328 11.03 -16.40 -10.65
N TRP A 329 12.27 -15.97 -10.85
CA TRP A 329 12.76 -15.50 -12.13
C TRP A 329 13.49 -16.58 -12.92
N GLY A 330 13.87 -17.68 -12.28
CA GLY A 330 14.63 -18.75 -12.93
C GLY A 330 15.97 -18.26 -13.51
N VAL A 331 16.54 -17.20 -12.93
CA VAL A 331 17.75 -16.53 -13.44
C VAL A 331 19.00 -17.39 -13.32
N GLY A 332 19.05 -18.35 -12.39
CA GLY A 332 20.17 -19.24 -12.15
C GLY A 332 21.38 -18.50 -11.57
N ASN A 333 21.73 -18.77 -10.31
CA ASN A 333 22.93 -18.22 -9.65
C ASN A 333 23.06 -16.68 -9.74
N LEU A 334 21.97 -15.94 -9.47
CA LEU A 334 22.02 -14.49 -9.36
C LEU A 334 22.94 -14.09 -8.18
N PRO A 335 23.91 -13.17 -8.36
CA PRO A 335 24.72 -12.66 -7.25
C PRO A 335 23.81 -12.08 -6.15
N PRO A 336 24.08 -12.35 -4.86
CA PRO A 336 23.24 -11.84 -3.77
C PRO A 336 23.07 -10.31 -3.78
N THR A 337 24.09 -9.58 -4.21
CA THR A 337 24.06 -8.13 -4.38
C THR A 337 23.05 -7.66 -5.43
N ALA A 338 22.87 -8.40 -6.52
CA ALA A 338 21.90 -8.08 -7.57
C ALA A 338 20.46 -8.34 -7.11
N ALA A 339 20.24 -9.45 -6.39
CA ALA A 339 18.94 -9.76 -5.79
C ALA A 339 18.55 -8.70 -4.74
N PHE A 340 19.51 -8.31 -3.91
CA PHE A 340 19.31 -7.29 -2.89
C PHE A 340 19.02 -5.91 -3.50
N ARG A 341 19.66 -5.56 -4.62
CA ARG A 341 19.36 -4.31 -5.36
C ARG A 341 17.87 -4.20 -5.70
N GLY A 342 17.24 -5.26 -6.19
CA GLY A 342 15.80 -5.26 -6.47
C GLY A 342 14.92 -5.24 -5.23
N ALA A 343 15.29 -6.00 -4.19
CA ALA A 343 14.57 -5.98 -2.92
C ALA A 343 14.64 -4.62 -2.20
N SER A 344 15.67 -3.82 -2.50
CA SER A 344 15.82 -2.45 -1.98
C SER A 344 15.01 -1.39 -2.75
N LEU A 345 14.29 -1.76 -3.81
CA LEU A 345 13.43 -0.86 -4.60
C LEU A 345 12.10 -0.55 -3.91
N GLU A 346 12.11 -0.39 -2.59
CA GLU A 346 10.90 -0.10 -1.83
C GLU A 346 10.64 1.41 -1.80
N THR A 347 9.39 1.81 -2.06
CA THR A 347 8.98 3.21 -1.88
C THR A 347 9.30 3.65 -0.47
N PHE A 348 9.75 4.88 -0.28
CA PHE A 348 9.94 5.46 1.03
C PHE A 348 8.58 5.95 1.56
N ALA A 349 7.84 5.17 2.35
CA ALA A 349 6.49 5.58 2.80
C ALA A 349 6.44 6.24 4.18
N GLU A 350 7.59 6.58 4.74
CA GLU A 350 7.62 7.47 5.89
C GLU A 350 7.26 8.90 5.46
N ASN A 351 7.09 9.78 6.45
CA ASN A 351 6.96 11.21 6.19
C ASN A 351 8.13 11.70 5.33
N LYS A 352 7.84 12.39 4.22
CA LYS A 352 8.87 12.87 3.29
C LYS A 352 8.42 14.09 2.52
N LEU A 353 9.39 14.90 2.09
CA LEU A 353 9.17 15.88 1.03
C LEU A 353 9.47 15.26 -0.33
N CYS A 354 8.68 15.67 -1.33
CA CYS A 354 8.75 15.17 -2.69
C CYS A 354 8.67 13.63 -2.74
N GLY A 355 9.32 13.00 -3.71
CA GLY A 355 9.22 11.57 -3.91
C GLY A 355 7.92 11.14 -4.60
N TRP A 356 7.77 9.83 -4.72
CA TRP A 356 6.58 9.19 -5.24
C TRP A 356 5.50 9.16 -4.15
N PRO A 357 4.27 9.59 -4.41
CA PRO A 357 3.20 9.41 -3.44
C PRO A 357 2.89 7.91 -3.30
N LEU A 358 2.30 7.49 -2.19
CA LEU A 358 1.68 6.16 -2.10
C LEU A 358 0.36 6.21 -2.86
N TRP A 359 0.43 6.00 -4.17
CA TRP A 359 -0.71 6.03 -5.05
C TRP A 359 -1.27 4.64 -5.31
N SER A 360 -2.54 4.55 -5.71
CA SER A 360 -3.13 3.34 -6.28
C SER A 360 -3.80 3.68 -7.60
N ARG A 361 -3.96 2.70 -8.49
CA ARG A 361 -4.65 2.85 -9.80
C ARG A 361 -6.07 3.41 -9.67
N GLU A 362 -6.69 3.27 -8.52
CA GLU A 362 -8.05 3.73 -8.24
C GLU A 362 -8.10 5.21 -7.84
N ARG A 363 -6.95 5.89 -7.71
CA ARG A 363 -6.88 7.28 -7.25
C ARG A 363 -6.55 8.23 -8.39
N LEU A 364 -7.24 9.37 -8.41
CA LEU A 364 -7.08 10.40 -9.43
C LEU A 364 -5.95 11.37 -9.07
N TRP A 365 -4.86 11.39 -9.83
CA TRP A 365 -3.74 12.27 -9.54
C TRP A 365 -4.18 13.74 -9.44
N MET A 366 -3.77 14.46 -8.39
CA MET A 366 -4.19 15.85 -8.18
C MET A 366 -3.82 16.74 -9.37
N THR A 367 -4.81 17.49 -9.86
CA THR A 367 -4.65 18.40 -10.98
C THR A 367 -4.97 19.84 -10.60
N SER A 368 -4.45 20.78 -11.39
CA SER A 368 -4.76 22.21 -11.35
C SER A 368 -5.00 22.65 -12.78
N ASP A 369 -6.23 23.04 -13.11
CA ASP A 369 -6.68 23.33 -14.47
C ASP A 369 -6.39 22.15 -15.44
N GLY A 370 -6.67 20.91 -14.99
CA GLY A 370 -6.42 19.68 -15.75
C GLY A 370 -4.94 19.32 -15.93
N LYS A 371 -4.01 20.06 -15.33
CA LYS A 371 -2.58 19.75 -15.35
C LYS A 371 -2.14 19.06 -14.08
N ARG A 372 -1.35 18.01 -14.23
CA ARG A 372 -0.75 17.24 -13.14
C ARG A 372 0.01 18.15 -12.16
N MET A 373 -0.37 18.16 -10.90
CA MET A 373 0.39 18.82 -9.82
C MET A 373 1.54 17.93 -9.35
N HIS A 374 2.52 18.48 -8.64
CA HIS A 374 3.65 17.72 -8.10
C HIS A 374 3.45 17.39 -6.63
N PRO A 375 3.79 16.17 -6.16
CA PRO A 375 3.77 15.85 -4.74
C PRO A 375 4.85 16.68 -4.02
N LEU A 376 4.45 17.42 -2.99
CA LEU A 376 5.33 18.22 -2.16
C LEU A 376 5.63 17.54 -0.82
N LEU A 377 4.61 16.97 -0.18
CA LEU A 377 4.74 16.35 1.14
C LEU A 377 3.87 15.10 1.21
N HIS A 378 4.46 14.02 1.72
CA HIS A 378 3.78 12.82 2.15
C HIS A 378 3.67 12.86 3.68
N ILE A 379 2.46 12.65 4.20
CA ILE A 379 2.21 12.52 5.63
C ILE A 379 1.72 11.10 5.90
N ALA A 380 2.47 10.35 6.70
CA ALA A 380 2.11 9.04 7.20
C ALA A 380 1.88 9.10 8.70
N VAL A 381 0.74 8.59 9.15
CA VAL A 381 0.32 8.53 10.55
C VAL A 381 -0.02 7.08 10.90
N GLY A 382 0.25 6.65 12.13
CA GLY A 382 -0.20 5.35 12.65
C GLY A 382 0.86 4.26 12.78
N ASP A 383 2.10 4.51 12.34
CA ASP A 383 3.26 3.68 12.70
C ASP A 383 4.25 4.50 13.53
N GLY A 384 4.76 3.95 14.64
CA GLY A 384 5.73 4.61 15.52
C GLY A 384 5.28 5.93 16.19
N ASP A 385 6.15 6.94 16.16
CA ASP A 385 6.06 8.22 16.93
C ASP A 385 4.79 9.06 16.66
N PHE A 386 4.06 8.77 15.57
CA PHE A 386 2.83 9.47 15.18
C PHE A 386 1.53 8.75 15.57
N ALA A 387 1.60 7.59 16.23
CA ALA A 387 0.43 6.83 16.68
C ALA A 387 -0.53 7.65 17.57
N ASN A 388 -0.03 8.73 18.17
CA ASN A 388 -0.77 9.57 19.10
C ASN A 388 -1.52 10.75 18.46
N LEU A 389 -1.65 10.82 17.13
CA LEU A 389 -2.51 11.82 16.51
C LEU A 389 -4.00 11.61 16.80
N GLY A 390 -4.37 10.46 17.41
CA GLY A 390 -5.76 10.08 17.70
C GLY A 390 -6.44 9.36 16.54
N LEU A 391 -5.67 8.96 15.51
CA LEU A 391 -6.15 8.18 14.38
C LEU A 391 -5.94 6.69 14.69
N ASN A 392 -7.01 5.89 14.56
CA ASN A 392 -7.02 4.47 14.94
C ASN A 392 -6.38 3.52 13.92
N ALA A 393 -5.74 4.04 12.85
CA ALA A 393 -5.21 3.24 11.76
C ALA A 393 -4.01 3.93 11.08
N ILE A 394 -3.20 3.13 10.38
CA ILE A 394 -2.15 3.67 9.51
C ILE A 394 -2.81 4.39 8.34
N ARG A 395 -2.61 5.70 8.28
CA ARG A 395 -3.21 6.58 7.27
C ARG A 395 -2.16 7.42 6.59
N THR A 396 -2.34 7.66 5.30
CA THR A 396 -1.45 8.52 4.53
C THR A 396 -2.25 9.61 3.82
N ALA A 397 -1.66 10.79 3.70
CA ALA A 397 -2.17 11.92 2.93
C ALA A 397 -1.02 12.62 2.19
N HIS A 398 -1.33 13.24 1.06
CA HIS A 398 -0.34 13.82 0.18
C HIS A 398 -0.71 15.26 -0.16
N LEU A 399 0.18 16.19 0.16
CA LEU A 399 0.09 17.58 -0.28
C LEU A 399 0.76 17.72 -1.64
N PHE A 400 0.03 18.27 -2.60
CA PHE A 400 0.48 18.59 -3.94
C PHE A 400 0.61 20.10 -4.11
N ILE A 401 1.55 20.52 -4.96
CA ILE A 401 1.81 21.90 -5.34
C ILE A 401 1.75 22.04 -6.86
N ASP A 402 1.16 23.13 -7.34
CA ASP A 402 1.19 23.44 -8.77
C ASP A 402 2.60 23.96 -9.13
N PRO A 403 3.34 23.30 -10.04
CA PRO A 403 4.70 23.70 -10.38
C PRO A 403 4.79 25.06 -11.07
N LYS A 404 3.68 25.61 -11.58
CA LYS A 404 3.62 26.94 -12.21
C LYS A 404 3.12 28.02 -11.28
N ASN A 405 2.39 27.64 -10.22
CA ASN A 405 1.87 28.57 -9.23
C ASN A 405 1.95 27.96 -7.82
N PRO A 406 3.05 28.20 -7.08
CA PRO A 406 3.27 27.56 -5.78
C PRO A 406 2.28 28.00 -4.68
N ASP A 407 1.43 29.01 -4.94
CA ASP A 407 0.33 29.38 -4.05
C ASP A 407 -0.87 28.42 -4.15
N ILE A 408 -0.93 27.61 -5.20
CA ILE A 408 -1.96 26.57 -5.36
C ILE A 408 -1.42 25.26 -4.78
N MET A 409 -1.93 24.90 -3.61
CA MET A 409 -1.66 23.62 -2.96
C MET A 409 -2.97 22.86 -2.70
N LYS A 410 -2.96 21.55 -2.91
CA LYS A 410 -4.11 20.67 -2.67
C LYS A 410 -3.64 19.43 -1.91
N ILE A 411 -4.41 18.99 -0.91
CA ILE A 411 -4.09 17.80 -0.13
C ILE A 411 -5.15 16.72 -0.33
N THR A 412 -4.72 15.48 -0.48
CA THR A 412 -5.63 14.33 -0.62
C THR A 412 -6.34 14.04 0.71
N PRO A 413 -7.50 13.36 0.67
CA PRO A 413 -8.10 12.82 1.88
C PRO A 413 -7.15 11.85 2.59
N TRP A 414 -7.47 11.55 3.85
CA TRP A 414 -6.81 10.45 4.53
C TRP A 414 -7.12 9.16 3.80
N THR A 415 -6.08 8.37 3.56
CA THR A 415 -6.26 7.06 2.95
C THR A 415 -5.73 5.99 3.87
N LEU A 416 -6.47 4.89 4.00
CA LEU A 416 -5.95 3.71 4.67
C LEU A 416 -4.73 3.23 3.88
N SER A 417 -3.60 3.17 4.56
CA SER A 417 -2.39 2.66 3.97
C SER A 417 -2.57 1.17 3.74
N ALA A 418 -2.54 0.72 2.48
CA ALA A 418 -2.59 -0.70 2.12
C ALA A 418 -1.23 -1.41 2.30
N LEU A 419 -0.26 -0.76 2.97
CA LEU A 419 1.07 -1.29 3.24
C LEU A 419 1.04 -2.58 4.07
#